data_AF-A0A0S4WQN2-F1
#
_entry.id   AF-A0A0S4WQN2-F1
#
_cell.length_a   1.000
_cell.length_b   1.000
_cell.length_c   1.000
_cell.angle_alpha   90.00
_cell.angle_beta   90.00
_cell.angle_gamma   90.00
#
_symmetry.space_group_name_H-M   'P 1'
#
loop_
_entity.id
_entity.type
_entity.pdbx_description
1 polymer ?
#
loop_
_entity_poly.entity_id
_entity_poly.type
_entity_poly.pdbx_seq_one_letter_code
_entity_poly.pdbx_strand_id
1 'polypeptide(L)'
;MTRDELIAAVPIWESQGRLYVRIDDVPEPWRQQFAAAMEGSAFIAIQGETCITPFAHDWNAWVRDQWDGRPGPTGLDERLSPDLGKLESKGPRSPWKTRYFVDTEFTDFIDCRLISIAIVGEDGSEFYGECSDVDLSVCSEFVRAAVLPQLGQFPGRSMPAAQLRDELRAWLLAMSAKPKRVLCFDYQGDYDLVLDLLDGEMPVGWNCEHVGGKLDVERLERYFREHGGRHHALHDARANAFSFR
;
A
#
# COMPACT_ATOMS: atom_id res chain seq x y z
N MET A 1 10.20 -20.13 -12.19
CA MET A 1 10.08 -18.68 -11.96
C MET A 1 9.26 -18.50 -10.70
N THR A 2 9.73 -17.73 -9.74
CA THR A 2 8.96 -17.35 -8.54
C THR A 2 8.04 -16.15 -8.85
N ARG A 3 7.10 -15.82 -7.96
CA ARG A 3 6.27 -14.61 -8.11
C ARG A 3 7.12 -13.33 -8.20
N ASP A 4 8.13 -13.22 -7.35
CA ASP A 4 9.01 -12.04 -7.34
C ASP A 4 9.84 -11.93 -8.63
N GLU A 5 10.31 -13.06 -9.16
CA GLU A 5 10.98 -13.09 -10.46
C GLU A 5 10.05 -12.67 -11.60
N LEU A 6 8.77 -13.06 -11.55
CA LEU A 6 7.77 -12.66 -12.55
C LEU A 6 7.47 -11.16 -12.47
N ILE A 7 7.32 -10.60 -11.27
CA ILE A 7 7.12 -9.15 -11.07
C ILE A 7 8.34 -8.37 -11.58
N ALA A 8 9.55 -8.82 -11.24
CA ALA A 8 10.78 -8.15 -11.67
C ALA A 8 11.02 -8.24 -13.19
N ALA A 9 10.46 -9.26 -13.85
CA ALA A 9 10.61 -9.46 -15.29
C ALA A 9 9.74 -8.52 -16.15
N VAL A 10 8.69 -7.91 -15.57
CA VAL A 10 7.74 -7.07 -16.31
C VAL A 10 7.94 -5.59 -15.94
N PRO A 11 8.39 -4.74 -16.88
CA PRO A 11 8.57 -3.31 -16.63
C PRO A 11 7.25 -2.60 -16.34
N ILE A 12 7.32 -1.64 -15.41
CA ILE A 12 6.24 -0.68 -15.15
C ILE A 12 6.58 0.61 -15.88
N TRP A 13 5.62 1.11 -16.64
CA TRP A 13 5.68 2.31 -17.44
C TRP A 13 4.77 3.39 -16.85
N GLU A 14 5.02 4.65 -17.19
CA GLU A 14 4.23 5.80 -16.76
C GLU A 14 3.72 6.57 -17.99
N SER A 15 2.45 7.01 -17.94
CA SER A 15 1.91 7.98 -18.89
C SER A 15 0.81 8.81 -18.23
N GLN A 16 0.94 10.14 -18.31
CA GLN A 16 -0.04 11.10 -17.78
C GLN A 16 -0.37 10.88 -16.29
N GLY A 17 0.64 10.55 -15.48
CA GLY A 17 0.51 10.29 -14.05
C GLY A 17 -0.05 8.91 -13.72
N ARG A 18 -0.21 8.01 -14.71
CA ARG A 18 -0.76 6.66 -14.50
C ARG A 18 0.28 5.60 -14.82
N LEU A 19 0.43 4.65 -13.91
CA LEU A 19 1.34 3.52 -14.08
C LEU A 19 0.64 2.34 -14.77
N TYR A 20 1.32 1.73 -15.72
CA TYR A 20 0.81 0.57 -16.47
C TYR A 20 1.91 -0.44 -16.78
N VAL A 21 1.51 -1.66 -17.11
CA VAL A 21 2.38 -2.66 -17.73
C VAL A 21 1.98 -2.84 -19.18
N ARG A 22 2.91 -3.22 -20.05
CA ARG A 22 2.56 -3.66 -21.41
C ARG A 22 2.37 -5.16 -21.38
N ILE A 23 1.24 -5.64 -21.88
CA ILE A 23 0.96 -7.09 -21.85
C ILE A 23 2.00 -7.88 -22.65
N ASP A 24 2.60 -7.27 -23.66
CA ASP A 24 3.66 -7.88 -24.47
C ASP A 24 5.02 -8.00 -23.76
N ASP A 25 5.20 -7.29 -22.64
CA ASP A 25 6.38 -7.44 -21.80
C ASP A 25 6.23 -8.63 -20.82
N VAL A 26 5.02 -9.16 -20.65
CA VAL A 26 4.77 -10.31 -19.76
C VAL A 26 5.34 -11.59 -20.38
N PRO A 27 6.16 -12.38 -19.66
CA PRO A 27 6.69 -13.62 -20.17
C PRO A 27 5.62 -14.72 -20.26
N GLU A 28 5.77 -15.63 -21.22
CA GLU A 28 4.92 -16.83 -21.31
C GLU A 28 5.30 -17.85 -20.22
N PRO A 29 4.33 -18.60 -19.64
CA PRO A 29 2.91 -18.68 -20.02
C PRO A 29 2.01 -17.63 -19.35
N TRP A 30 2.57 -16.73 -18.54
CA TRP A 30 1.79 -15.80 -17.70
C TRP A 30 1.14 -14.68 -18.49
N ARG A 31 1.66 -14.34 -19.68
CA ARG A 31 1.01 -13.39 -20.59
C ARG A 31 -0.41 -13.80 -20.93
N GLN A 32 -0.61 -15.06 -21.32
CA GLN A 32 -1.94 -15.57 -21.71
C GLN A 32 -2.88 -15.63 -20.51
N GLN A 33 -2.38 -16.05 -19.35
CA GLN A 33 -3.18 -16.12 -18.14
C GLN A 33 -3.60 -14.72 -17.68
N PHE A 34 -2.69 -13.74 -17.75
CA PHE A 34 -2.99 -12.36 -17.41
C PHE A 34 -3.94 -11.72 -18.43
N ALA A 35 -3.75 -11.98 -19.72
CA ALA A 35 -4.67 -11.51 -20.76
C ALA A 35 -6.09 -12.01 -20.55
N ALA A 36 -6.26 -13.28 -20.17
CA ALA A 36 -7.56 -13.83 -19.79
C ALA A 36 -8.12 -13.14 -18.52
N ALA A 37 -7.27 -12.90 -17.52
CA ALA A 37 -7.67 -12.16 -16.32
C ALA A 37 -7.99 -10.68 -16.59
N MET A 38 -7.59 -10.11 -17.72
CA MET A 38 -7.96 -8.74 -18.11
C MET A 38 -9.31 -8.64 -18.84
N GLU A 39 -9.95 -9.77 -19.18
CA GLU A 39 -11.22 -9.74 -19.91
C GLU A 39 -12.31 -9.02 -19.09
N GLY A 40 -12.89 -7.97 -19.66
CA GLY A 40 -13.85 -7.10 -18.98
C GLY A 40 -13.27 -6.05 -18.02
N SER A 41 -11.94 -5.97 -17.89
CA SER A 41 -11.25 -4.95 -17.09
C SER A 41 -10.86 -3.74 -17.94
N ALA A 42 -10.75 -2.56 -17.32
CA ALA A 42 -10.25 -1.35 -17.98
C ALA A 42 -8.72 -1.40 -18.16
N PHE A 43 -8.19 -0.61 -19.10
CA PHE A 43 -6.75 -0.45 -19.32
C PHE A 43 -6.44 0.96 -19.85
N ILE A 44 -5.17 1.37 -19.84
CA ILE A 44 -4.78 2.72 -20.26
C ILE A 44 -4.67 2.79 -21.78
N ALA A 45 -5.37 3.70 -22.47
CA ALA A 45 -5.13 3.90 -23.90
C ALA A 45 -3.84 4.71 -24.13
N ILE A 46 -2.78 4.08 -24.64
CA ILE A 46 -1.51 4.74 -24.96
C ILE A 46 -1.42 5.01 -26.46
N GLN A 47 -1.20 6.27 -26.84
CA GLN A 47 -1.10 6.66 -28.24
C GLN A 47 0.11 5.98 -28.90
N GLY A 48 -0.15 5.19 -29.94
CA GLY A 48 0.88 4.46 -30.69
C GLY A 48 1.20 3.07 -30.14
N GLU A 49 0.60 2.68 -29.01
CA GLU A 49 0.67 1.31 -28.50
C GLU A 49 -0.47 0.48 -29.12
N THR A 50 -0.14 -0.74 -29.54
CA THR A 50 -1.13 -1.70 -30.06
C THR A 50 -1.43 -2.84 -29.09
N CYS A 51 -0.61 -3.01 -28.06
CA CYS A 51 -0.83 -4.00 -27.02
C CYS A 51 -1.82 -3.49 -25.96
N ILE A 52 -2.40 -4.42 -25.20
CA ILE A 52 -3.16 -4.06 -23.99
C ILE A 52 -2.17 -3.52 -22.96
N THR A 53 -2.56 -2.47 -22.25
CA THR A 53 -1.74 -1.75 -21.27
C THR A 53 -2.44 -1.70 -19.91
N PRO A 54 -2.53 -2.84 -19.20
CA PRO A 54 -3.18 -2.94 -17.90
C PRO A 54 -2.58 -1.97 -16.89
N PHE A 55 -3.39 -1.51 -15.93
CA PHE A 55 -2.85 -0.71 -14.85
C PHE A 55 -1.79 -1.51 -14.07
N ALA A 56 -0.79 -0.81 -13.53
CA ALA A 56 0.25 -1.48 -12.75
C ALA A 56 -0.31 -2.15 -11.47
N HIS A 57 -1.39 -1.60 -10.90
CA HIS A 57 -2.09 -2.19 -9.76
C HIS A 57 -2.82 -3.49 -10.13
N ASP A 58 -3.46 -3.55 -11.30
CA ASP A 58 -4.11 -4.75 -11.84
C ASP A 58 -3.09 -5.88 -12.01
N TRP A 59 -1.93 -5.57 -12.59
CA TRP A 59 -0.81 -6.50 -12.70
C TRP A 59 -0.34 -7.00 -11.34
N ASN A 60 -0.09 -6.10 -10.39
CA ASN A 60 0.40 -6.47 -9.07
C ASN A 60 -0.62 -7.33 -8.30
N ALA A 61 -1.91 -6.96 -8.36
CA ALA A 61 -2.99 -7.73 -7.73
C ALA A 61 -3.11 -9.13 -8.36
N TRP A 62 -3.02 -9.23 -9.70
CA TRP A 62 -3.07 -10.52 -10.38
C TRP A 62 -1.91 -11.43 -9.99
N VAL A 63 -0.66 -10.96 -10.08
CA VAL A 63 0.53 -11.80 -9.82
C VAL A 63 0.58 -12.30 -8.37
N ARG A 64 0.02 -11.52 -7.46
CA ARG A 64 -0.04 -11.83 -6.02
C ARG A 64 -1.26 -12.65 -5.60
N ASP A 65 -2.14 -13.01 -6.54
CA ASP A 65 -3.39 -13.72 -6.25
C ASP A 65 -4.31 -12.92 -5.31
N GLN A 66 -4.33 -11.59 -5.50
CA GLN A 66 -5.09 -10.61 -4.71
C GLN A 66 -6.20 -9.93 -5.53
N TRP A 67 -6.42 -10.37 -6.77
CA TRP A 67 -7.50 -9.85 -7.61
C TRP A 67 -8.79 -10.61 -7.33
N ASP A 68 -9.74 -9.97 -6.66
CA ASP A 68 -11.02 -10.60 -6.31
C ASP A 68 -11.76 -11.15 -7.53
N GLY A 69 -12.26 -12.38 -7.41
CA GLY A 69 -12.95 -13.09 -8.48
C GLY A 69 -12.09 -13.54 -9.67
N ARG A 70 -10.76 -13.31 -9.67
CA ARG A 70 -9.87 -13.67 -10.78
C ARG A 70 -8.68 -14.51 -10.31
N PRO A 71 -8.47 -15.73 -10.84
CA PRO A 71 -7.35 -16.57 -10.43
C PRO A 71 -6.01 -15.96 -10.86
N GLY A 72 -5.04 -15.93 -9.93
CA GLY A 72 -3.66 -15.50 -10.19
C GLY A 72 -2.85 -16.48 -11.05
N PRO A 73 -1.56 -16.19 -11.27
CA PRO A 73 -0.68 -17.00 -12.12
C PRO A 73 -0.46 -18.41 -11.57
N THR A 74 -0.63 -19.40 -12.44
CA THR A 74 -0.31 -20.80 -12.18
C THR A 74 1.08 -21.17 -12.71
N GLY A 75 1.67 -22.25 -12.17
CA GLY A 75 2.97 -22.77 -12.62
C GLY A 75 4.20 -21.99 -12.12
N LEU A 76 4.02 -21.12 -11.10
CA LEU A 76 5.13 -20.50 -10.37
C LEU A 76 5.69 -21.44 -9.30
N ASP A 77 6.98 -21.29 -9.01
CA ASP A 77 7.67 -22.08 -7.98
C ASP A 77 7.32 -21.54 -6.59
N GLU A 78 6.86 -22.44 -5.70
CA GLU A 78 6.49 -22.12 -4.31
C GLU A 78 7.69 -22.06 -3.35
N ARG A 79 8.92 -22.31 -3.82
CA ARG A 79 10.11 -22.29 -2.97
C ARG A 79 10.37 -20.89 -2.41
N LEU A 80 9.93 -20.69 -1.17
CA LEU A 80 10.37 -19.64 -0.27
C LEU A 80 11.90 -19.71 -0.10
N SER A 81 12.57 -18.58 -0.34
CA SER A 81 13.99 -18.40 0.00
C SER A 81 14.23 -18.73 1.49
N PRO A 82 15.31 -19.42 1.86
CA PRO A 82 15.54 -19.83 3.24
C PRO A 82 15.85 -18.63 4.12
N ASP A 83 15.01 -18.37 5.13
CA ASP A 83 15.20 -17.28 6.09
C ASP A 83 15.92 -17.79 7.35
N LEU A 84 17.06 -17.17 7.66
CA LEU A 84 17.85 -17.41 8.87
C LEU A 84 17.29 -16.51 9.97
N GLY A 85 16.53 -17.11 10.88
CA GLY A 85 15.97 -16.44 12.04
C GLY A 85 17.00 -15.57 12.78
N LYS A 86 16.68 -14.28 12.90
CA LYS A 86 17.33 -13.36 13.83
C LYS A 86 16.29 -12.65 14.67
N LEU A 87 16.59 -12.64 15.96
CA LEU A 87 15.88 -11.97 17.05
C LEU A 87 15.56 -10.51 16.66
N GLU A 88 14.28 -10.13 16.78
CA GLU A 88 13.76 -8.81 16.40
C GLU A 88 14.34 -7.69 17.27
N SER A 89 15.07 -6.76 16.65
CA SER A 89 15.40 -5.48 17.29
C SER A 89 14.30 -4.46 17.01
N LYS A 90 13.73 -3.86 18.06
CA LYS A 90 12.75 -2.74 17.99
C LYS A 90 13.36 -1.40 17.55
N GLY A 91 14.45 -1.42 16.80
CA GLY A 91 15.14 -0.23 16.31
C GLY A 91 15.22 -0.23 14.79
N PRO A 92 15.67 0.88 14.18
CA PRO A 92 15.84 1.00 12.74
C PRO A 92 16.65 -0.16 12.18
N ARG A 93 16.14 -0.84 11.15
CA ARG A 93 16.83 -1.95 10.47
C ARG A 93 18.11 -1.48 9.76
N SER A 94 18.24 -0.17 9.54
CA SER A 94 19.41 0.47 8.94
C SER A 94 19.91 1.62 9.82
N PRO A 95 21.24 1.76 10.03
CA PRO A 95 21.78 2.95 10.70
C PRO A 95 21.71 4.21 9.83
N TRP A 96 21.37 4.09 8.54
CA TRP A 96 21.40 5.17 7.55
C TRP A 96 20.02 5.65 7.11
N LYS A 97 18.95 4.91 7.46
CA LYS A 97 17.56 5.35 7.26
C LYS A 97 16.63 4.82 8.34
N THR A 98 15.61 5.61 8.66
CA THR A 98 14.44 5.19 9.45
C THR A 98 13.25 5.11 8.51
N ARG A 99 12.53 3.98 8.54
CA ARG A 99 11.32 3.78 7.76
C ARG A 99 10.08 4.09 8.59
N TYR A 100 9.07 4.60 7.90
CA TYR A 100 7.76 4.95 8.44
C TYR A 100 6.71 4.34 7.53
N PHE A 101 5.97 3.36 8.01
CA PHE A 101 4.99 2.60 7.24
C PHE A 101 3.64 3.30 7.32
N VAL A 102 3.10 3.70 6.18
CA VAL A 102 1.79 4.35 6.07
C VAL A 102 0.77 3.35 5.58
N ASP A 103 -0.45 3.51 6.08
CA ASP A 103 -1.64 2.83 5.59
C ASP A 103 -2.84 3.79 5.74
N THR A 104 -3.82 3.68 4.84
CA THR A 104 -5.02 4.51 4.85
C THR A 104 -6.27 3.69 4.60
N GLU A 105 -7.38 4.16 5.17
CA GLU A 105 -8.72 3.68 4.82
C GLU A 105 -9.46 4.77 4.04
N PHE A 106 -10.25 4.37 3.06
CA PHE A 106 -10.97 5.30 2.18
C PHE A 106 -12.33 4.77 1.72
N THR A 107 -13.15 5.65 1.14
CA THR A 107 -14.57 5.40 0.83
C THR A 107 -14.83 4.30 -0.21
N ASP A 108 -14.20 4.40 -1.38
CA ASP A 108 -14.25 3.42 -2.47
C ASP A 108 -13.08 3.65 -3.46
N PHE A 109 -12.98 2.83 -4.51
CA PHE A 109 -11.91 2.93 -5.52
C PHE A 109 -12.19 3.90 -6.69
N ILE A 110 -13.34 4.59 -6.71
CA ILE A 110 -13.74 5.50 -7.80
C ILE A 110 -13.59 6.96 -7.35
N ASP A 111 -14.13 7.29 -6.20
CA ASP A 111 -14.04 8.57 -5.50
C ASP A 111 -13.36 8.30 -4.15
N CYS A 112 -12.04 8.06 -4.20
CA CYS A 112 -11.21 7.75 -3.05
C CYS A 112 -11.15 8.95 -2.10
N ARG A 113 -11.93 8.92 -1.01
CA ARG A 113 -11.87 9.94 0.05
C ARG A 113 -11.33 9.32 1.32
N LEU A 114 -10.36 9.99 1.92
CA LEU A 114 -9.71 9.55 3.15
C LEU A 114 -10.71 9.43 4.31
N ILE A 115 -10.76 8.25 4.93
CA ILE A 115 -11.49 7.96 6.17
C ILE A 115 -10.52 8.02 7.35
N SER A 116 -9.38 7.34 7.26
CA SER A 116 -8.35 7.36 8.30
C SER A 116 -6.96 7.12 7.73
N ILE A 117 -5.95 7.57 8.48
CA ILE A 117 -4.53 7.45 8.12
C ILE A 117 -3.74 7.06 9.35
N ALA A 118 -2.75 6.19 9.17
CA ALA A 118 -1.75 5.91 10.18
C ALA A 118 -0.34 5.91 9.60
N ILE A 119 0.65 6.28 10.42
CA ILE A 119 2.07 6.14 10.10
C ILE A 119 2.79 5.53 11.29
N VAL A 120 3.56 4.46 11.09
CA VAL A 120 4.29 3.73 12.13
C VAL A 120 5.78 3.68 11.78
N GLY A 121 6.61 4.29 12.62
CA GLY A 121 8.07 4.32 12.47
C GLY A 121 8.78 3.10 13.05
N GLU A 122 9.90 2.71 12.46
CA GLU A 122 10.82 1.72 13.05
C GLU A 122 11.45 2.18 14.38
N ASP A 123 11.36 3.48 14.66
CA ASP A 123 11.77 4.11 15.92
C ASP A 123 10.68 4.05 17.01
N GLY A 124 9.54 3.42 16.70
CA GLY A 124 8.39 3.31 17.60
C GLY A 124 7.50 4.55 17.64
N SER A 125 7.77 5.56 16.81
CA SER A 125 6.84 6.68 16.64
C SER A 125 5.58 6.24 15.90
N GLU A 126 4.44 6.79 16.29
CA GLU A 126 3.17 6.51 15.65
C GLU A 126 2.37 7.80 15.45
N PHE A 127 1.65 7.85 14.34
CA PHE A 127 0.60 8.79 14.05
C PHE A 127 -0.65 8.03 13.64
N TYR A 128 -1.81 8.50 14.07
CA TYR A 128 -3.11 7.98 13.64
C TYR A 128 -4.12 9.11 13.61
N GLY A 129 -5.03 9.15 12.66
CA GLY A 129 -6.14 10.10 12.67
C GLY A 129 -7.28 9.65 11.76
N GLU A 130 -8.49 10.03 12.15
CA GLU A 130 -9.75 9.75 11.46
C GLU A 130 -10.35 11.07 10.98
N CYS A 131 -10.74 11.12 9.71
CA CYS A 131 -11.40 12.26 9.10
C CYS A 131 -12.87 12.30 9.54
N SER A 132 -13.30 13.36 10.22
CA SER A 132 -14.66 13.44 10.78
C SER A 132 -15.70 14.00 9.81
N ASP A 133 -15.27 14.67 8.74
CA ASP A 133 -16.11 15.37 7.77
C ASP A 133 -16.22 14.66 6.41
N VAL A 134 -15.74 13.41 6.32
CA VAL A 134 -16.01 12.52 5.18
C VAL A 134 -17.47 12.06 5.18
N ASP A 135 -18.11 12.08 4.01
CA ASP A 135 -19.46 11.54 3.84
C ASP A 135 -19.43 10.01 3.82
N LEU A 136 -19.66 9.38 4.97
CA LEU A 136 -19.68 7.91 5.08
C LEU A 136 -20.84 7.25 4.31
N SER A 137 -21.80 8.03 3.80
CA SER A 137 -22.88 7.50 2.96
C SER A 137 -22.42 7.11 1.55
N VAL A 138 -21.23 7.53 1.12
CA VAL A 138 -20.65 7.10 -0.16
C VAL A 138 -19.79 5.84 -0.05
N CYS A 139 -19.55 5.34 1.17
CA CYS A 139 -18.72 4.14 1.37
C CYS A 139 -19.32 2.90 0.68
N SER A 140 -18.43 2.10 0.09
CA SER A 140 -18.76 0.77 -0.43
C SER A 140 -19.32 -0.16 0.67
N GLU A 141 -20.02 -1.23 0.27
CA GLU A 141 -20.54 -2.24 1.22
C GLU A 141 -19.43 -2.87 2.05
N PHE A 142 -18.26 -3.12 1.44
CA PHE A 142 -17.09 -3.64 2.12
C PHE A 142 -16.61 -2.68 3.22
N VAL A 143 -16.41 -1.40 2.90
CA VAL A 143 -15.96 -0.38 3.87
C VAL A 143 -16.94 -0.27 5.03
N ARG A 144 -18.24 -0.31 4.76
CA ARG A 144 -19.28 -0.28 5.81
C ARG A 144 -19.23 -1.48 6.75
N ALA A 145 -18.86 -2.65 6.24
CA ALA A 145 -18.82 -3.89 7.01
C ALA A 145 -17.49 -4.09 7.75
N ALA A 146 -16.37 -3.71 7.14
CA ALA A 146 -15.03 -4.02 7.64
C ALA A 146 -14.34 -2.81 8.28
N VAL A 147 -14.48 -1.60 7.74
CA VAL A 147 -13.71 -0.42 8.18
C VAL A 147 -14.48 0.40 9.20
N LEU A 148 -15.70 0.84 8.87
CA LEU A 148 -16.45 1.78 9.71
C LEU A 148 -16.69 1.30 11.15
N PRO A 149 -16.98 0.01 11.42
CA PRO A 149 -17.15 -0.48 12.78
C PRO A 149 -15.88 -0.38 13.65
N GLN A 150 -14.72 -0.18 13.03
CA GLN A 150 -13.43 -0.09 13.71
C GLN A 150 -13.03 1.35 14.05
N LEU A 151 -13.76 2.38 13.58
CA LEU A 151 -13.47 3.78 13.91
C LEU A 151 -13.79 4.11 15.38
N GLY A 152 -13.16 5.16 15.90
CA GLY A 152 -13.41 5.65 17.26
C GLY A 152 -12.75 4.83 18.37
N GLN A 153 -11.91 3.84 18.03
CA GLN A 153 -11.14 3.05 19.00
C GLN A 153 -10.11 3.88 19.77
N PHE A 154 -9.65 4.99 19.20
CA PHE A 154 -8.65 5.90 19.78
C PHE A 154 -9.28 7.27 20.08
N PRO A 155 -9.74 7.52 21.32
CA PRO A 155 -10.39 8.77 21.70
C PRO A 155 -9.54 10.01 21.37
N GLY A 156 -10.18 11.03 20.80
CA GLY A 156 -9.51 12.28 20.44
C GLY A 156 -8.70 12.23 19.15
N ARG A 157 -8.79 11.15 18.35
CA ARG A 157 -8.16 11.04 17.03
C ARG A 157 -9.12 11.22 15.85
N SER A 158 -10.37 11.60 16.09
CA SER A 158 -11.31 12.01 15.04
C SER A 158 -11.37 13.54 14.94
N MET A 159 -11.13 14.08 13.75
CA MET A 159 -11.03 15.52 13.51
C MET A 159 -11.31 15.89 12.04
N PRO A 160 -11.68 17.15 11.73
CA PRO A 160 -11.89 17.58 10.35
C PRO A 160 -10.63 17.46 9.51
N ALA A 161 -10.76 17.23 8.20
CA ALA A 161 -9.64 17.03 7.27
C ALA A 161 -8.57 18.14 7.36
N ALA A 162 -8.98 19.40 7.52
CA ALA A 162 -8.05 20.52 7.67
C ALA A 162 -7.18 20.41 8.93
N GLN A 163 -7.76 19.99 10.05
CA GLN A 163 -6.99 19.76 11.28
C GLN A 163 -6.10 18.52 11.14
N LEU A 164 -6.62 17.45 10.54
CA LEU A 164 -5.87 16.22 10.31
C LEU A 164 -4.61 16.48 9.46
N ARG A 165 -4.73 17.29 8.41
CA ARG A 165 -3.59 17.78 7.61
C ARG A 165 -2.57 18.50 8.48
N ASP A 166 -3.00 19.47 9.26
CA ASP A 166 -2.10 20.32 10.03
C ASP A 166 -1.35 19.49 11.09
N GLU A 167 -2.04 18.54 11.73
CA GLU A 167 -1.43 17.58 12.67
C GLU A 167 -0.46 16.63 11.99
N LEU A 168 -0.83 16.06 10.83
CA LEU A 168 0.06 15.19 10.05
C LEU A 168 1.32 15.93 9.61
N ARG A 169 1.17 17.16 9.09
CA ARG A 169 2.29 18.00 8.67
C ARG A 169 3.21 18.31 9.85
N ALA A 170 2.64 18.66 11.01
CA ALA A 170 3.41 18.92 12.22
C ALA A 170 4.18 17.67 12.69
N TRP A 171 3.54 16.50 12.67
CA TRP A 171 4.16 15.24 13.03
C TRP A 171 5.32 14.88 12.08
N LEU A 172 5.12 14.98 10.76
CA LEU A 172 6.14 14.70 9.75
C LEU A 172 7.35 15.66 9.86
N LEU A 173 7.13 16.91 10.24
CA LEU A 173 8.19 17.89 10.46
C LEU A 173 8.96 17.63 11.76
N ALA A 174 8.31 17.09 12.78
CA ALA A 174 8.92 16.76 14.07
C ALA A 174 9.84 15.53 14.01
N MET A 175 9.66 14.65 13.01
CA MET A 175 10.53 13.48 12.83
C MET A 175 11.98 13.87 12.53
N SER A 176 12.92 13.15 13.15
CA SER A 176 14.36 13.42 12.98
C SER A 176 14.77 13.40 11.51
N ALA A 177 15.53 14.41 11.08
CA ALA A 177 16.07 14.48 9.72
C ALA A 177 17.24 13.50 9.48
N LYS A 178 17.81 12.92 10.54
CA LYS A 178 18.90 11.93 10.48
C LYS A 178 18.63 10.77 11.44
N PRO A 179 18.81 9.50 11.00
CA PRO A 179 19.15 9.08 9.63
C PRO A 179 18.04 9.41 8.62
N LYS A 180 18.22 9.12 7.32
CA LYS A 180 17.25 9.52 6.28
C LYS A 180 15.86 8.96 6.59
N ARG A 181 14.82 9.79 6.58
CA ARG A 181 13.43 9.35 6.74
C ARG A 181 12.83 8.88 5.41
N VAL A 182 12.17 7.73 5.44
CA VAL A 182 11.57 7.09 4.27
C VAL A 182 10.13 6.69 4.60
N LEU A 183 9.16 7.33 3.96
CA LEU A 183 7.76 6.92 4.01
C LEU A 183 7.59 5.68 3.13
N CYS A 184 7.12 4.59 3.70
CA CYS A 184 6.96 3.29 3.06
C CYS A 184 5.47 2.99 2.92
N PHE A 185 5.02 2.68 1.71
CA PHE A 185 3.64 2.36 1.39
C PHE A 185 3.60 1.07 0.57
N ASP A 186 2.61 0.21 0.78
CA ASP A 186 2.43 -1.04 0.05
C ASP A 186 1.37 -0.96 -1.05
N TYR A 187 0.50 0.04 -0.99
CA TYR A 187 -0.42 0.41 -2.05
C TYR A 187 -0.25 1.90 -2.44
N GLN A 188 -0.22 2.16 -3.75
CA GLN A 188 0.01 3.51 -4.30
C GLN A 188 -1.09 4.50 -3.88
N GLY A 189 -2.34 4.04 -3.76
CA GLY A 189 -3.45 4.90 -3.36
C GLY A 189 -3.28 5.49 -1.96
N ASP A 190 -2.61 4.79 -1.04
CA ASP A 190 -2.32 5.35 0.30
C ASP A 190 -1.37 6.54 0.21
N TYR A 191 -0.36 6.43 -0.65
CA TYR A 191 0.57 7.53 -0.87
C TYR A 191 -0.10 8.73 -1.53
N ASP A 192 -0.97 8.48 -2.50
CA ASP A 192 -1.73 9.53 -3.19
C ASP A 192 -2.67 10.25 -2.21
N LEU A 193 -3.36 9.50 -1.33
CA LEU A 193 -4.22 10.05 -0.27
C LEU A 193 -3.43 10.88 0.77
N VAL A 194 -2.19 10.48 1.09
CA VAL A 194 -1.29 11.27 1.94
C VAL A 194 -0.95 12.60 1.26
N LEU A 195 -0.63 12.58 -0.04
CA LEU A 195 -0.34 13.79 -0.79
C LEU A 195 -1.55 14.70 -0.89
N ASP A 196 -2.73 14.16 -1.20
CA ASP A 196 -3.98 14.90 -1.28
C ASP A 196 -4.29 15.60 0.05
N LEU A 197 -4.15 14.89 1.17
CA LEU A 197 -4.32 15.47 2.50
C LEU A 197 -3.30 16.61 2.76
N LEU A 198 -2.07 16.49 2.25
CA LEU A 198 -0.98 17.46 2.42
C LEU A 198 -0.96 18.57 1.35
N ASP A 199 -2.04 18.76 0.61
CA ASP A 199 -2.14 19.75 -0.48
C ASP A 199 -1.10 19.53 -1.61
N GLY A 200 -0.73 18.26 -1.86
CA GLY A 200 0.06 17.81 -3.01
C GLY A 200 1.56 17.61 -2.78
N GLU A 201 2.10 17.97 -1.61
CA GLU A 201 3.55 17.91 -1.37
C GLU A 201 3.93 17.35 0.00
N MET A 202 4.83 16.35 0.00
CA MET A 202 5.50 15.87 1.21
C MET A 202 6.48 16.94 1.76
N PRO A 203 6.64 17.05 3.08
CA PRO A 203 7.65 17.95 3.66
C PRO A 203 9.07 17.63 3.18
N VAL A 204 9.88 18.66 2.94
CA VAL A 204 11.26 18.54 2.43
C VAL A 204 12.07 17.52 3.21
N GLY A 205 12.83 16.66 2.52
CA GLY A 205 13.73 15.69 3.14
C GLY A 205 13.08 14.35 3.50
N TRP A 206 11.79 14.17 3.21
CA TRP A 206 11.17 12.85 3.16
C TRP A 206 11.45 12.18 1.80
N ASN A 207 11.89 10.92 1.85
CA ASN A 207 11.87 10.04 0.68
C ASN A 207 10.64 9.14 0.77
N CYS A 208 10.26 8.53 -0.35
CA CYS A 208 9.19 7.54 -0.40
C CYS A 208 9.70 6.22 -1.02
N GLU A 209 9.15 5.10 -0.58
CA GLU A 209 9.52 3.76 -1.05
C GLU A 209 8.28 2.88 -1.12
N HIS A 210 7.96 2.35 -2.30
CA HIS A 210 6.92 1.32 -2.44
C HIS A 210 7.46 0.00 -1.89
N VAL A 211 6.83 -0.57 -0.86
CA VAL A 211 7.31 -1.73 -0.11
C VAL A 211 6.44 -2.97 -0.23
N GLY A 212 5.35 -2.96 -0.99
CA GLY A 212 4.44 -4.12 -1.10
C GLY A 212 5.12 -5.44 -1.50
N GLY A 213 6.20 -5.39 -2.29
CA GLY A 213 7.00 -6.58 -2.62
C GLY A 213 8.05 -7.00 -1.58
N LYS A 214 8.14 -6.29 -0.46
CA LYS A 214 9.11 -6.50 0.62
C LYS A 214 8.44 -6.89 1.93
N LEU A 215 7.12 -7.02 1.93
CA LEU A 215 6.35 -7.49 3.07
C LEU A 215 6.32 -9.03 3.07
N ASP A 216 6.63 -9.60 4.23
CA ASP A 216 6.51 -11.01 4.50
C ASP A 216 5.06 -11.37 4.81
N VAL A 217 4.40 -12.06 3.89
CA VAL A 217 2.99 -12.46 4.02
C VAL A 217 2.75 -13.33 5.25
N GLU A 218 3.65 -14.25 5.60
CA GLU A 218 3.47 -15.11 6.77
C GLU A 218 3.55 -14.30 8.07
N ARG A 219 4.45 -13.31 8.14
CA ARG A 219 4.54 -12.40 9.28
C ARG A 219 3.33 -11.48 9.37
N LEU A 220 2.83 -11.02 8.22
CA LEU A 220 1.62 -10.19 8.15
C LEU A 220 0.40 -10.95 8.68
N GLU A 221 0.18 -12.17 8.19
CA GLU A 221 -0.91 -13.04 8.67
C GLU A 221 -0.77 -13.41 10.16
N ARG A 222 0.47 -13.62 10.62
CA ARG A 222 0.74 -13.83 12.06
C ARG A 222 0.33 -12.61 12.89
N TYR A 223 0.69 -11.40 12.46
CA TYR A 223 0.32 -10.16 13.15
C TYR A 223 -1.20 -10.06 13.31
N PHE A 224 -1.96 -10.25 12.23
CA PHE A 224 -3.42 -10.15 12.28
C PHE A 224 -4.08 -11.24 13.12
N ARG A 225 -3.51 -12.44 13.15
CA ARG A 225 -4.00 -13.52 14.03
C ARG A 225 -3.83 -13.19 15.51
N GLU A 226 -2.75 -12.50 15.86
CA GLU A 226 -2.41 -12.15 17.24
C GLU A 226 -3.10 -10.87 17.72
N HIS A 227 -3.27 -9.89 16.82
CA HIS A 227 -3.72 -8.54 17.17
C HIS A 227 -5.09 -8.15 16.59
N GLY A 228 -5.58 -8.86 15.57
CA GLY A 228 -6.77 -8.45 14.83
C GLY A 228 -6.58 -7.12 14.11
N GLY A 229 -7.69 -6.43 13.84
CA GLY A 229 -7.68 -5.06 13.34
C GLY A 229 -7.37 -4.90 11.85
N ARG A 230 -7.47 -5.97 11.04
CA ARG A 230 -7.33 -5.84 9.57
C ARG A 230 -8.37 -4.85 9.06
N HIS A 231 -8.00 -3.96 8.13
CA HIS A 231 -8.85 -2.86 7.64
C HIS A 231 -9.05 -1.76 8.70
N HIS A 232 -8.03 -1.55 9.52
CA HIS A 232 -7.88 -0.39 10.38
C HIS A 232 -6.47 0.17 10.18
N ALA A 233 -6.37 1.38 9.65
CA ALA A 233 -5.10 2.00 9.24
C ALA A 233 -3.93 1.80 10.22
N LEU A 234 -4.14 2.01 11.53
CA LEU A 234 -3.05 1.82 12.50
C LEU A 234 -2.59 0.36 12.65
N HIS A 235 -3.51 -0.58 12.61
CA HIS A 235 -3.18 -2.00 12.69
C HIS A 235 -2.48 -2.47 11.41
N ASP A 236 -2.93 -2.01 10.25
CA ASP A 236 -2.35 -2.35 8.96
C ASP A 236 -0.94 -1.73 8.81
N ALA A 237 -0.76 -0.46 9.20
CA ALA A 237 0.57 0.17 9.25
C ALA A 237 1.55 -0.54 10.21
N ARG A 238 1.06 -1.01 11.38
CA ARG A 238 1.86 -1.82 12.31
C ARG A 238 2.19 -3.20 11.73
N ALA A 239 1.23 -3.84 11.04
CA ALA A 239 1.41 -5.12 10.38
C ALA A 239 2.46 -5.01 9.25
N ASN A 240 2.43 -3.92 8.48
CA ASN A 240 3.41 -3.58 7.46
C ASN A 240 4.80 -3.37 8.08
N ALA A 241 4.89 -2.60 9.16
CA ALA A 241 6.14 -2.41 9.88
C ALA A 241 6.72 -3.72 10.45
N PHE A 242 5.86 -4.61 10.93
CA PHE A 242 6.24 -5.92 11.48
C PHE A 242 6.69 -6.91 10.40
N SER A 243 6.00 -6.94 9.27
CA SER A 243 6.24 -7.89 8.18
C SER A 243 7.36 -7.47 7.23
N PHE A 244 7.76 -6.20 7.24
CA PHE A 244 8.81 -5.70 6.35
C PHE A 244 10.18 -6.38 6.57
N ARG A 245 10.78 -6.85 5.47
CA ARG A 245 12.10 -7.50 5.40
C ARG A 245 13.23 -6.51 5.04
#